data_AF-A0A6J4QIN9-F1
#
_entry.id   AF-A0A6J4QIN9-F1
#
_cell.length_a   1.000
_cell.length_b   1.000
_cell.length_c   1.000
_cell.angle_alpha   90.00
_cell.angle_beta   90.00
_cell.angle_gamma   90.00
#
_symmetry.space_group_name_H-M   'P 1'
#
loop_
_entity.id
_entity.type
_entity.pdbx_description
1 polymer ?
#
loop_
_entity_poly.entity_id
_entity_poly.type
_entity_poly.pdbx_seq_one_letter_code
_entity_poly.pdbx_strand_id
1 'polypeptide(L)' 'AVRASLRAVLETVTLADLVEGSLPASVEELTRDPEAWIHH' A
#
# COMPACT_ATOMS: atom_id res chain seq x y z
N ALA A 1 -16.39 1.08 -0.79
CA ALA A 1 -15.20 1.10 0.07
C ALA A 1 -13.92 0.83 -0.74
N VAL A 2 -13.73 -0.36 -1.32
CA VAL A 2 -12.48 -0.79 -2.02
C VAL A 2 -11.93 0.24 -3.01
N ARG A 3 -12.75 0.76 -3.92
CA ARG A 3 -12.32 1.77 -4.91
C ARG A 3 -11.73 3.04 -4.30
N ALA A 4 -12.26 3.48 -3.15
CA ALA A 4 -11.76 4.67 -2.47
C ALA A 4 -10.41 4.36 -1.80
N SER A 5 -10.30 3.19 -1.16
CA SER A 5 -9.05 2.70 -0.58
C SER A 5 -7.94 2.57 -1.63
N LEU A 6 -8.26 2.00 -2.80
CA LEU A 6 -7.28 1.83 -3.88
C LEU A 6 -6.80 3.19 -4.42
N ARG A 7 -7.72 4.15 -4.58
CA ARG A 7 -7.36 5.52 -4.98
C ARG A 7 -6.44 6.18 -3.96
N ALA A 8 -6.74 6.07 -2.67
CA ALA A 8 -5.93 6.67 -1.62
C ALA A 8 -4.47 6.16 -1.64
N VAL A 9 -4.26 4.87 -1.89
CA VAL A 9 -2.91 4.31 -2.04
C VAL A 9 -2.21 4.86 -3.29
N LEU A 10 -2.88 4.83 -4.45
CA LEU A 10 -2.30 5.28 -5.71
C LEU A 10 -2.05 6.79 -5.79
N GLU A 11 -2.74 7.59 -4.98
CA GLU A 11 -2.51 9.05 -4.87
C GLU A 11 -1.33 9.39 -3.96
N THR A 12 -0.87 8.46 -3.12
CA THR A 12 0.16 8.71 -2.10
C THR A 12 1.49 8.00 -2.38
N VAL A 13 1.50 6.95 -3.20
CA VAL A 13 2.71 6.21 -3.58
C VAL A 13 3.25 6.69 -4.93
N THR A 14 4.55 6.95 -4.98
CA THR A 14 5.28 7.32 -6.19
C THR A 14 6.21 6.19 -6.66
N LEU A 15 6.74 6.32 -7.88
CA LEU A 15 7.76 5.39 -8.37
C LEU A 15 9.08 5.49 -7.57
N ALA A 16 9.42 6.67 -7.06
CA ALA A 16 10.63 6.86 -6.27
C ALA A 16 10.56 6.05 -4.97
N ASP A 17 9.42 6.07 -4.29
CA ASP A 17 9.17 5.29 -3.08
C ASP A 17 9.38 3.78 -3.31
N LEU A 18 8.97 3.29 -4.49
CA LEU A 18 9.17 1.88 -4.88
C LEU A 18 10.63 1.56 -5.18
N VAL A 19 11.34 2.47 -5.85
CA VAL A 19 12.77 2.31 -6.16
C VAL A 19 13.61 2.33 -4.88
N GLU A 20 13.23 3.15 -3.90
CA GLU A 20 13.89 3.26 -2.62
C GLU A 20 13.47 2.14 -1.63
N GLY A 21 12.35 1.46 -1.91
CA GLY A 21 11.80 0.42 -1.03
C GLY A 21 11.21 0.99 0.27
N SER A 22 10.78 2.25 0.24
CA SER A 22 10.26 2.98 1.41
C SER A 22 8.86 3.48 1.11
N LEU A 23 7.84 2.78 1.61
CA LEU A 23 6.46 3.17 1.39
C LEU A 23 6.01 4.24 2.40
N PRO A 24 5.04 5.10 2.04
CA PRO A 24 4.37 5.97 3.02
C PRO A 24 3.81 5.15 4.19
N ALA A 25 3.96 5.65 5.43
CA ALA A 25 3.61 4.91 6.65
C ALA A 25 2.18 4.34 6.67
N SER A 26 1.22 5.05 6.07
CA SER A 26 -0.17 4.60 5.96
C SER A 26 -0.32 3.38 5.07
N VAL A 27 0.48 3.26 4.01
CA VAL A 27 0.50 2.10 3.12
C VAL A 27 1.28 0.96 3.74
N GLU A 28 2.40 1.28 4.40
CA GLU A 28 3.22 0.32 5.11
C GLU A 28 2.41 -0.46 6.16
N GLU A 29 1.58 0.23 6.95
CA GLU A 29 0.64 -0.39 7.90
C GLU A 29 -0.28 -1.42 7.24
N LEU A 30 -0.84 -1.10 6.07
CA LEU A 30 -1.73 -2.01 5.32
C LEU A 30 -1.00 -3.29 4.87
N THR A 31 0.33 -3.21 4.69
CA THR A 31 1.13 -4.35 4.25
C THR A 31 1.62 -5.26 5.38
N ARG A 32 1.51 -4.82 6.64
CA ARG A 32 2.08 -5.54 7.80
C ARG A 32 1.40 -6.85 8.14
N ASP A 33 0.14 -7.00 7.78
CA ASP A 33 -0.59 -8.24 8.00
C ASP A 33 -0.19 -9.27 6.92
N PRO A 34 0.56 -10.33 7.27
CA PRO A 34 0.96 -11.35 6.29
C PRO A 34 -0.24 -12.12 5.75
N GLU A 35 -1.32 -12.26 6.52
CA GLU A 35 -2.53 -12.95 6.09
C GLU A 35 -3.28 -12.18 5.01
N ALA A 36 -3.14 -10.85 4.96
CA ALA A 36 -3.73 -9.99 3.94
C ALA A 36 -3.24 -10.29 2.51
N TRP A 37 -2.11 -11.00 2.37
CA TRP A 37 -1.51 -11.38 1.09
C TRP A 37 -1.87 -12.81 0.65
N ILE A 38 -2.53 -13.58 1.52
CA ILE A 38 -2.95 -14.93 1.21
C ILE A 38 -4.31 -14.84 0.51
N HIS A 39 -4.36 -15.28 -0.75
CA HIS A 39 -5.63 -15.44 -1.44
C HIS A 39 -6.44 -16.56 -0.77
N HIS A 40 -7.65 -16.25 -0.29
CA HIS A 40 -8.64 -17.22 0.17
C HIS A 40 -9.35 -17.93 -0.99
#